data_AF-A0A2V6LP27-F1
#
_entry.id   AF-A0A2V6LP27-F1
#
_cell.length_a   1.000
_cell.length_b   1.000
_cell.length_c   1.000
_cell.angle_alpha   90.00
_cell.angle_beta   90.00
_cell.angle_gamma   90.00
#
_symmetry.space_group_name_H-M   'P 1'
#
loop_
_entity.id
_entity.type
_entity.pdbx_description
1 polymer ?
#
loop_
_entity_poly.entity_id
_entity_poly.type
_entity_poly.pdbx_seq_one_letter_code
_entity_poly.pdbx_strand_id
1 'polypeptide(L)'
;EALEDAIACCRRKEANEHLQRAGELARRSLNEARRSVHALRPQALQGGNFWEALKGIIKNTTAGTALHTTFNLRGKMRHLPLVWQENLLHIGQEALTNALKYAHSR
;
A
#
# COMPACT_ATOMS: atom_id res chain seq x y z
N GLU A 1 28.49 -6.28 -40.24
CA GLU A 1 27.02 -6.29 -40.36
C GLU A 1 26.36 -7.50 -39.67
N ALA A 2 26.22 -8.70 -40.26
CA ALA A 2 25.40 -9.77 -39.66
C ALA A 2 25.87 -10.29 -38.26
N LEU A 3 27.19 -10.31 -38.01
CA LEU A 3 27.76 -10.71 -36.72
C LEU A 3 27.51 -9.66 -35.61
N GLU A 4 27.59 -8.37 -35.96
CA GLU A 4 27.38 -7.27 -35.03
C GLU A 4 25.90 -7.18 -34.62
N ASP A 5 24.99 -7.42 -35.56
CA ASP A 5 23.55 -7.49 -35.27
C ASP A 5 23.18 -8.67 -34.36
N ALA A 6 23.83 -9.83 -34.55
CA ALA A 6 23.63 -10.99 -33.68
C ALA A 6 24.09 -10.70 -32.24
N ILE A 7 25.25 -10.05 -32.07
CA ILE A 7 25.78 -9.64 -30.76
C ILE A 7 24.89 -8.59 -30.11
N ALA A 8 24.41 -7.60 -30.88
CA ALA A 8 23.49 -6.57 -30.38
C ALA A 8 22.13 -7.16 -29.96
N CYS A 9 21.63 -8.18 -30.65
CA CYS A 9 20.44 -8.92 -30.25
C CYS A 9 20.64 -9.73 -28.96
N CYS A 10 21.76 -10.43 -28.80
CA CYS A 10 22.07 -11.17 -27.57
C CYS A 10 22.16 -10.23 -26.36
N ARG A 11 22.89 -9.11 -26.47
CA ARG A 11 22.98 -8.11 -25.38
C ARG A 11 21.63 -7.52 -24.98
N ARG A 12 20.74 -7.27 -25.95
CA ARG A 12 19.37 -6.81 -25.68
C ARG A 12 18.53 -7.86 -24.96
N LYS A 13 18.66 -9.14 -25.32
CA LYS A 13 17.99 -10.24 -24.61
C LYS A 13 18.49 -10.37 -23.17
N GLU A 14 19.80 -10.36 -22.97
CA GLU A 14 20.41 -10.41 -21.63
C GLU A 14 19.96 -9.23 -20.76
N ALA A 15 19.97 -8.01 -21.30
CA ALA A 15 19.48 -6.83 -20.59
C ALA A 15 18.00 -6.96 -20.20
N ASN A 16 17.16 -7.47 -21.09
CA ASN A 16 15.74 -7.70 -20.80
C ASN A 16 15.52 -8.76 -19.71
N GLU A 17 16.30 -9.84 -19.73
CA GLU A 17 16.27 -10.86 -18.67
C GLU A 17 16.70 -10.29 -17.32
N HIS A 18 17.75 -9.46 -17.28
CA HIS A 18 18.18 -8.79 -16.05
C HIS A 18 17.09 -7.86 -15.50
N LEU A 19 16.42 -7.09 -16.36
CA LEU A 19 15.30 -6.24 -15.96
C LEU A 19 14.11 -7.05 -15.45
N GLN A 20 13.78 -8.18 -16.09
CA GLN A 20 12.73 -9.07 -15.61
C GLN A 20 13.06 -9.63 -14.22
N ARG A 21 14.28 -10.16 -14.02
CA ARG A 21 14.74 -10.68 -12.73
C ARG A 21 14.72 -9.60 -11.64
N ALA A 22 15.19 -8.40 -11.95
CA ALA A 22 15.14 -7.26 -11.03
C ALA A 22 13.69 -6.88 -10.67
N GLY A 23 12.79 -6.86 -11.66
CA GLY A 23 11.37 -6.59 -11.45
C GLY A 23 10.68 -7.65 -10.58
N GLU A 24 10.99 -8.93 -10.79
CA GLU A 24 10.50 -10.02 -9.95
C GLU A 24 11.00 -9.91 -8.51
N LEU A 25 12.29 -9.63 -8.33
CA LEU A 25 12.88 -9.43 -7.01
C LEU A 25 12.22 -8.27 -6.28
N ALA A 26 12.05 -7.11 -6.94
CA ALA A 26 11.38 -5.94 -6.36
C ALA A 26 9.94 -6.25 -5.93
N ARG A 27 9.19 -7.01 -6.74
CA ARG A 27 7.83 -7.46 -6.39
C ARG A 27 7.81 -8.38 -5.19
N ARG A 28 8.74 -9.35 -5.12
CA ARG A 28 8.86 -10.27 -3.96
C ARG A 28 9.21 -9.50 -2.69
N SER A 29 10.21 -8.62 -2.73
CA SER A 29 10.60 -7.80 -1.57
C SER A 29 9.47 -6.88 -1.11
N LEU A 30 8.69 -6.28 -2.03
CA LEU A 30 7.52 -5.49 -1.66
C LEU A 30 6.43 -6.33 -0.99
N ASN A 31 6.16 -7.53 -1.50
CA ASN A 31 5.18 -8.43 -0.90
C ASN A 31 5.63 -8.91 0.49
N GLU A 32 6.92 -9.17 0.69
CA GLU A 32 7.49 -9.46 2.00
C GLU A 32 7.36 -8.28 2.96
N ALA A 33 7.73 -7.07 2.55
CA ALA A 33 7.56 -5.88 3.37
C ALA A 33 6.10 -5.66 3.77
N ARG A 34 5.15 -5.83 2.84
CA ARG A 34 3.71 -5.74 3.12
C ARG A 34 3.25 -6.80 4.12
N ARG A 35 3.67 -8.06 3.96
CA ARG A 35 3.35 -9.13 4.92
C ARG A 35 3.90 -8.82 6.30
N SER A 36 5.14 -8.34 6.40
CA SER A 36 5.73 -7.93 7.67
C SER A 36 4.94 -6.80 8.32
N VAL A 37 4.54 -5.78 7.55
CA VAL A 37 3.68 -4.69 8.05
C VAL A 37 2.31 -5.20 8.50
N HIS A 38 1.70 -6.15 7.78
CA HIS A 38 0.44 -6.78 8.18
C HIS A 38 0.54 -7.64 9.44
N ALA A 39 1.70 -8.25 9.70
CA ALA A 39 1.95 -9.01 10.92
C ALA A 39 2.14 -8.10 12.14
N LEU A 40 2.42 -6.81 11.94
CA LEU A 40 2.52 -5.85 13.01
C LEU A 40 1.13 -5.34 13.39
N ARG A 41 0.77 -5.49 14.68
CA ARG A 41 -0.43 -4.85 15.21
C ARG A 41 -0.33 -3.34 15.01
N PRO A 42 -1.33 -2.70 14.38
CA PRO A 42 -1.34 -1.25 14.23
C PRO A 42 -1.29 -0.56 15.60
N GLN A 43 -0.30 0.31 15.81
CA GLN A 43 -0.17 1.09 17.06
C GLN A 43 -1.43 1.91 17.35
N ALA A 44 -2.14 2.34 16.30
CA ALA A 44 -3.41 3.06 16.41
C ALA A 44 -4.51 2.25 17.15
N LEU A 45 -4.43 0.91 17.15
CA LEU A 45 -5.35 0.01 17.86
C LEU A 45 -4.86 -0.36 19.27
N GLN A 46 -3.73 0.16 19.74
CA GLN A 46 -3.24 -0.10 21.10
C GLN A 46 -3.90 0.83 22.13
N GLY A 47 -4.31 2.04 21.72
CA GLY A 47 -4.86 3.07 22.62
C GLY A 47 -6.34 3.41 22.41
N GLY A 48 -7.04 2.77 21.47
CA GLY A 48 -8.43 3.11 21.14
C GLY A 48 -9.15 2.05 20.32
N ASN A 49 -10.42 2.30 19.99
CA ASN A 49 -11.22 1.40 19.16
C ASN A 49 -10.96 1.62 17.65
N PHE A 50 -11.34 0.65 16.81
CA PHE A 50 -11.20 0.72 15.35
C PHE A 50 -11.64 2.06 14.72
N TRP A 51 -12.74 2.64 15.17
CA TRP A 51 -13.29 3.86 14.59
C TRP A 51 -12.40 5.07 14.86
N GLU A 52 -11.88 5.19 16.08
CA GLU A 52 -10.93 6.22 16.48
C GLU A 52 -9.60 6.07 15.74
N ALA A 53 -9.11 4.84 15.64
CA ALA A 53 -7.90 4.52 14.90
C ALA A 53 -8.01 4.94 13.41
N LEU A 54 -9.12 4.58 12.75
CA LEU A 54 -9.37 4.93 11.36
C LEU A 54 -9.50 6.45 11.16
N LYS A 55 -10.22 7.14 12.06
CA LYS A 55 -10.34 8.60 12.04
C LYS A 55 -8.97 9.28 12.21
N GLY A 56 -8.14 8.75 13.11
CA GLY A 56 -6.77 9.25 13.35
C GLY A 56 -5.88 9.09 12.12
N ILE A 57 -5.95 7.93 11.45
CA ILE A 57 -5.21 7.69 10.19
C ILE A 57 -5.63 8.69 9.12
N ILE A 58 -6.93 8.85 8.88
CA ILE A 58 -7.43 9.80 7.87
C ILE A 58 -6.89 11.22 8.15
N LYS A 59 -7.00 11.68 9.41
CA LYS A 59 -6.51 13.00 9.82
C LYS A 59 -5.00 13.14 9.61
N ASN A 60 -4.22 12.15 10.02
CA ASN A 60 -2.75 12.21 9.95
C ASN A 60 -2.26 12.14 8.50
N THR A 61 -2.85 11.30 7.67
CA THR A 61 -2.45 11.15 6.26
C THR A 61 -2.81 12.39 5.43
N THR A 62 -3.88 13.11 5.77
CA THR A 62 -4.23 14.37 5.08
C THR A 62 -3.71 15.62 5.75
N ALA A 63 -3.03 15.51 6.90
CA ALA A 63 -2.43 16.64 7.58
C ALA A 63 -1.37 17.32 6.68
N GLY A 64 -1.45 18.64 6.55
CA GLY A 64 -0.55 19.40 5.68
C GLY A 64 -0.86 19.32 4.18
N THR A 65 -1.92 18.62 3.78
CA THR A 65 -2.42 18.63 2.39
C THR A 65 -3.60 19.61 2.26
N ALA A 66 -3.94 20.01 1.03
CA ALA A 66 -5.11 20.85 0.75
C ALA A 66 -6.46 20.09 0.83
N LEU A 67 -6.45 18.80 1.20
CA LEU A 67 -7.64 17.96 1.21
C LEU A 67 -8.50 18.21 2.46
N HIS A 68 -9.77 18.50 2.23
CA HIS A 68 -10.78 18.52 3.29
C HIS A 68 -11.36 17.12 3.48
N THR A 69 -11.08 16.51 4.63
CA THR A 69 -11.59 15.18 4.98
C THR A 69 -12.75 15.25 5.95
N THR A 70 -13.77 14.42 5.73
CA THR A 70 -14.90 14.26 6.65
C THR A 70 -15.04 12.79 7.01
N PHE A 71 -15.20 12.50 8.30
CA PHE A 71 -15.46 11.14 8.79
C PHE A 71 -16.88 11.06 9.33
N ASN A 72 -17.69 10.17 8.76
CA ASN A 72 -19.07 9.96 9.18
C ASN A 72 -19.27 8.49 9.52
N LEU A 73 -19.63 8.21 10.78
CA LEU A 73 -20.05 6.89 11.22
C LEU A 73 -21.58 6.84 11.28
N ARG A 74 -22.17 5.89 10.58
CA ARG A 74 -23.63 5.67 10.58
C ARG A 74 -23.97 4.39 11.34
N GLY A 75 -24.96 4.47 12.22
CA GLY A 75 -25.43 3.34 13.02
C GLY A 75 -24.73 3.21 14.37
N LYS A 76 -24.99 2.09 15.06
CA LYS A 76 -24.42 1.81 16.39
C LYS A 76 -23.00 1.30 16.26
N MET A 77 -22.08 1.86 17.06
CA MET A 77 -20.74 1.29 17.25
C MET A 77 -20.88 -0.11 17.85
N ARG A 78 -20.45 -1.11 17.09
CA ARG A 78 -20.31 -2.47 17.60
C ARG A 78 -18.86 -2.72 17.97
N HIS A 79 -18.65 -3.46 19.05
CA HIS A 79 -17.34 -4.01 19.33
C HIS A 79 -17.00 -5.05 18.26
N LEU A 80 -15.82 -4.91 17.66
CA LEU A 80 -15.31 -5.83 16.67
C LEU A 80 -14.25 -6.74 17.31
N PRO A 81 -14.17 -8.03 16.95
CA PRO A 81 -13.03 -8.87 17.34
C PRO A 81 -11.71 -8.22 16.90
N LEU A 82 -10.64 -8.38 17.66
CA LEU A 82 -9.36 -7.69 17.40
C LEU A 82 -8.83 -7.95 15.99
N VAL A 83 -8.86 -9.21 15.55
CA VAL A 83 -8.43 -9.62 14.20
C VAL A 83 -9.22 -8.89 13.10
N TRP A 84 -10.50 -8.58 13.33
CA TRP A 84 -11.31 -7.83 12.37
C TRP A 84 -10.91 -6.36 12.34
N GLN A 85 -10.65 -5.78 13.52
CA GLN A 85 -10.18 -4.39 13.61
C GLN A 85 -8.86 -4.19 12.86
N GLU A 86 -7.90 -5.10 13.04
CA GLU A 86 -6.59 -5.05 12.38
C GLU A 86 -6.73 -5.12 10.85
N ASN A 87 -7.44 -6.14 10.36
CA ASN A 87 -7.64 -6.33 8.92
C ASN A 87 -8.42 -5.16 8.29
N LEU A 88 -9.49 -4.69 8.92
CA LEU A 88 -10.25 -3.54 8.44
C LEU A 88 -9.42 -2.26 8.44
N LEU A 89 -8.50 -2.09 9.40
CA LEU A 89 -7.65 -0.91 9.45
C LEU A 89 -6.66 -0.90 8.30
N HIS A 90 -6.05 -2.04 7.99
CA HIS A 90 -5.17 -2.15 6.83
C HIS A 90 -5.91 -1.92 5.51
N ILE A 91 -7.13 -2.45 5.37
CA ILE A 91 -7.99 -2.19 4.21
C ILE A 91 -8.28 -0.69 4.09
N GLY A 92 -8.65 -0.04 5.20
CA GLY A 92 -8.91 1.40 5.23
C GLY A 92 -7.68 2.25 4.87
N GLN A 93 -6.50 1.87 5.35
CA GLN A 93 -5.23 2.51 5.01
C GLN A 93 -4.93 2.41 3.51
N GLU A 94 -4.97 1.21 2.96
CA GLU A 94 -4.69 0.98 1.53
C GLU A 94 -5.72 1.68 0.64
N ALA A 95 -7.01 1.65 1.02
CA ALA A 95 -8.05 2.38 0.30
C ALA A 95 -7.80 3.89 0.31
N LEU A 96 -7.39 4.46 1.45
CA LEU A 96 -7.03 5.87 1.55
C LEU A 96 -5.79 6.20 0.70
N THR A 97 -4.74 5.39 0.78
CA THR A 97 -3.53 5.56 -0.04
C THR A 97 -3.86 5.54 -1.53
N ASN A 98 -4.69 4.58 -1.96
CA ASN A 98 -5.14 4.49 -3.35
C ASN A 98 -5.97 5.70 -3.75
N ALA A 99 -6.93 6.13 -2.93
CA ALA A 99 -7.71 7.33 -3.20
C ALA A 99 -6.81 8.56 -3.38
N LEU A 100 -5.84 8.77 -2.48
CA LEU A 100 -4.91 9.91 -2.57
C LEU A 100 -4.01 9.84 -3.80
N LYS A 101 -3.51 8.65 -4.13
CA LYS A 101 -2.61 8.45 -5.26
C LYS A 101 -3.32 8.64 -6.61
N TYR A 102 -4.57 8.21 -6.72
CA TYR A 102 -5.30 8.19 -8.00
C TYR A 102 -6.35 9.31 -8.13
N ALA A 103 -6.68 10.06 -7.08
CA ALA A 103 -7.64 11.16 -7.17
C ALA A 103 -7.25 12.27 -8.16
N HIS A 104 -5.97 12.36 -8.54
CA HIS A 104 -5.46 13.32 -9.51
C HIS A 104 -4.86 12.66 -10.75
N SER A 105 -5.23 11.41 -11.06
CA SER A 105 -4.80 10.77 -12.31
C SER A 105 -5.40 11.52 -13.50
N ARG A 106 -4.59 12.37 -14.14
CA ARG A 106 -4.76 12.85 -15.52
C ARG A 106 -4.16 11.85 -16.48
#